data_AF-A0A1H4LYV7-F1
#
_entry.id   AF-A0A1H4LYV7-F1
#
_cell.length_a   1.000
_cell.length_b   1.000
_cell.length_c   1.000
_cell.angle_alpha   90.00
_cell.angle_beta   90.00
_cell.angle_gamma   90.00
#
_symmetry.space_group_name_H-M   'P 1'
#
loop_
_entity.id
_entity.type
_entity.pdbx_description
1 polymer ?
#
loop_
_entity_poly.entity_id
_entity_poly.type
_entity_poly.pdbx_seq_one_letter_code
_entity_poly.pdbx_strand_id
1 'polypeptide(L)'
;MTQASIEEPEIIDGDIGSGVIILCDHATSAMPPEYASLGLPAAELERHIAFDIGAADTSRKLAHALRAPAILSRFSRLLIDPNRGTDDPTLVMRVADGAVVPGNARIDDKEIEARLKRFYRPYDRAIGAAIANSLAAGIVPAIISIHSFTPSLQGRARPWHCGLLFDADERIAKPLIAALAQDKTLVIGANEPYDGALEGDTLDRHAGRPGLANVLVEIRQDLISARHDAEAWGERLAAALRGILADPGIHAIKLHASRVHTRHLAAAKDEQDDPMQDGSMAALEVVVFRRLVAHLRERSDLQNIDLMNLAGFCRNCLSNWLKDAADAAGRSLSKEESRALVYGMPYEEWRARFQKEATPAQKAAFATGSSHRH
;
A
#
# COMPACT_ATOMS: atom_id res chain seq x y z
N MET A 1 -31.12 -14.90 15.87
CA MET A 1 -29.72 -14.77 15.41
C MET A 1 -29.35 -13.30 15.59
N THR A 2 -28.51 -12.98 16.56
CA THR A 2 -27.93 -11.64 16.70
C THR A 2 -27.16 -11.34 15.41
N GLN A 3 -27.51 -10.28 14.68
CA GLN A 3 -26.67 -9.81 13.57
C GLN A 3 -25.28 -9.54 14.15
N ALA A 4 -24.26 -10.21 13.59
CA ALA A 4 -22.88 -9.97 13.99
C ALA A 4 -22.53 -8.49 13.76
N SER A 5 -21.94 -7.85 14.77
CA SER A 5 -21.56 -6.44 14.74
C SER A 5 -20.65 -6.14 13.54
N ILE A 6 -20.79 -4.94 12.97
CA ILE A 6 -19.91 -4.45 11.90
C ILE A 6 -18.49 -4.11 12.40
N GLU A 7 -18.34 -3.98 13.72
CA GLU A 7 -17.08 -3.69 14.42
C GLU A 7 -16.19 -4.93 14.59
N GLU A 8 -16.80 -6.12 14.61
CA GLU A 8 -16.07 -7.38 14.69
C GLU A 8 -15.85 -7.93 13.28
N PRO A 9 -14.74 -8.65 13.02
CA PRO A 9 -14.56 -9.31 11.74
C PRO A 9 -15.48 -10.53 11.59
N GLU A 10 -15.72 -10.96 10.35
CA GLU A 10 -16.28 -12.27 10.07
C GLU A 10 -15.16 -13.30 10.21
N ILE A 11 -15.37 -14.28 11.09
CA ILE A 11 -14.45 -15.41 11.29
C ILE A 11 -15.15 -16.66 10.77
N ILE A 12 -14.49 -17.34 9.84
CA ILE A 12 -14.90 -18.65 9.35
C ILE A 12 -13.99 -19.67 10.02
N ASP A 13 -14.60 -20.56 10.78
CA ASP A 13 -13.89 -21.68 11.39
C ASP A 13 -13.32 -22.59 10.31
N GLY A 14 -12.15 -23.15 10.57
CA GLY A 14 -11.49 -24.09 9.69
C GLY A 14 -10.52 -24.99 10.46
N ASP A 15 -9.96 -25.95 9.75
CA ASP A 15 -8.93 -26.85 10.28
C ASP A 15 -7.59 -26.13 10.26
N ILE A 16 -7.02 -25.86 11.44
CA ILE A 16 -5.66 -25.30 11.57
C ILE A 16 -4.63 -26.20 10.86
N GLY A 17 -4.88 -27.52 10.82
CA GLY A 17 -4.05 -28.49 10.09
C GLY A 17 -4.07 -28.34 8.57
N SER A 18 -4.94 -27.49 8.00
CA SER A 18 -4.87 -27.08 6.59
C SER A 18 -3.59 -26.28 6.27
N GLY A 19 -2.94 -25.72 7.31
CA GLY A 19 -1.69 -24.97 7.16
C GLY A 19 -1.83 -23.63 6.44
N VAL A 20 -3.05 -23.12 6.24
CA VAL A 20 -3.29 -21.86 5.52
C VAL A 20 -4.39 -21.05 6.18
N ILE A 21 -4.26 -19.72 6.13
CA ILE A 21 -5.28 -18.77 6.59
C ILE A 21 -5.65 -17.86 5.42
N ILE A 22 -6.95 -17.67 5.19
CA ILE A 22 -7.48 -16.83 4.12
C ILE A 22 -7.91 -15.46 4.69
N LEU A 23 -7.50 -14.38 4.04
CA LEU A 23 -7.86 -13.01 4.42
C LEU A 23 -8.69 -12.34 3.31
N CYS A 24 -9.56 -11.40 3.71
CA CYS A 24 -10.21 -10.47 2.79
C CYS A 24 -10.39 -9.11 3.48
N ASP A 25 -9.45 -8.21 3.22
CA ASP A 25 -9.40 -6.89 3.85
C ASP A 25 -10.56 -5.99 3.38
N HIS A 26 -10.99 -6.12 2.14
CA HIS A 26 -11.99 -5.25 1.49
C HIS A 26 -13.30 -6.01 1.18
N ALA A 27 -13.78 -6.82 2.11
CA ALA A 27 -14.83 -7.80 1.87
C ALA A 27 -16.24 -7.23 1.60
N THR A 28 -16.55 -6.01 2.03
CA THR A 28 -17.90 -5.45 1.96
C THR A 28 -17.90 -3.93 1.92
N SER A 29 -18.93 -3.32 1.31
CA SER A 29 -19.18 -1.87 1.36
C SER A 29 -20.01 -1.42 2.56
N ALA A 30 -20.27 -2.31 3.52
CA ALA A 30 -21.10 -1.99 4.66
C ALA A 30 -20.56 -0.80 5.47
N MET A 31 -21.47 0.08 5.90
CA MET A 31 -21.20 1.25 6.72
C MET A 31 -22.00 1.20 8.01
N PRO A 32 -21.43 1.60 9.16
CA PRO A 32 -22.21 1.76 10.38
C PRO A 32 -23.25 2.88 10.20
N PRO A 33 -24.45 2.77 10.81
CA PRO A 33 -25.54 3.72 10.58
C PRO A 33 -25.18 5.20 10.79
N GLU A 34 -24.31 5.49 11.77
CA GLU A 34 -23.86 6.85 12.08
C GLU A 34 -22.96 7.47 11.01
N TYR A 35 -22.32 6.66 10.15
CA TYR A 35 -21.52 7.11 9.02
C TYR A 35 -22.33 7.23 7.73
N ALA A 36 -23.50 6.59 7.67
CA ALA A 36 -24.37 6.52 6.48
C ALA A 36 -23.55 6.21 5.20
N SER A 37 -23.55 7.11 4.22
CA SER A 37 -22.75 6.98 2.98
C SER A 37 -21.49 7.85 2.94
N LEU A 38 -21.05 8.40 4.08
CA LEU A 38 -20.01 9.43 4.15
C LEU A 38 -20.33 10.64 3.26
N GLY A 39 -21.62 10.92 3.03
CA GLY A 39 -22.06 12.00 2.14
C GLY A 39 -21.92 11.71 0.64
N LEU A 40 -21.58 10.47 0.25
CA LEU A 40 -21.55 10.05 -1.15
C LEU A 40 -22.96 9.63 -1.64
N PRO A 41 -23.22 9.71 -2.95
CA PRO A 41 -24.36 9.03 -3.56
C PRO A 41 -24.32 7.52 -3.28
N ALA A 42 -25.48 6.88 -3.08
CA ALA A 42 -25.55 5.45 -2.74
C ALA A 42 -24.83 4.55 -3.77
N ALA A 43 -24.91 4.88 -5.05
CA ALA A 43 -24.24 4.15 -6.13
C ALA A 43 -22.71 4.11 -5.99
N GLU A 44 -22.09 5.04 -5.26
CA GLU A 44 -20.65 5.02 -5.00
C GLU A 44 -20.25 3.91 -4.02
N LEU A 45 -21.15 3.49 -3.13
CA LEU A 45 -20.93 2.36 -2.23
C LEU A 45 -21.05 1.01 -2.93
N GLU A 46 -21.59 0.98 -4.15
CA GLU A 46 -21.68 -0.22 -4.99
C GLU A 46 -20.47 -0.38 -5.92
N ARG A 47 -19.53 0.58 -5.88
CA ARG A 47 -18.32 0.60 -6.69
C ARG A 47 -17.12 0.08 -5.93
N HIS A 48 -16.10 -0.28 -6.70
CA HIS A 48 -14.79 -0.74 -6.23
C HIS A 48 -14.06 0.20 -5.25
N ILE A 49 -14.44 1.47 -5.19
CA ILE A 49 -13.87 2.41 -4.22
C ILE A 49 -14.29 2.07 -2.78
N ALA A 50 -15.42 1.39 -2.59
CA ALA A 50 -15.97 1.06 -1.29
C ALA A 50 -15.54 -0.33 -0.79
N PHE A 51 -15.22 -1.25 -1.68
CA PHE A 51 -14.89 -2.65 -1.39
C PHE A 51 -14.43 -3.37 -2.66
N ASP A 52 -13.98 -4.61 -2.48
CA ASP A 52 -13.53 -5.46 -3.57
C ASP A 52 -14.67 -6.39 -4.01
N ILE A 53 -15.23 -6.08 -5.18
CA ILE A 53 -16.40 -6.77 -5.74
C ILE A 53 -16.06 -8.23 -6.01
N GLY A 54 -16.78 -9.15 -5.34
CA GLY A 54 -16.64 -10.60 -5.49
C GLY A 54 -15.52 -11.22 -4.64
N ALA A 55 -14.66 -10.42 -4.01
CA ALA A 55 -13.53 -10.94 -3.23
C ALA A 55 -14.00 -11.77 -2.03
N ALA A 56 -15.01 -11.29 -1.29
CA ALA A 56 -15.54 -12.02 -0.13
C ALA A 56 -16.12 -13.40 -0.47
N ASP A 57 -16.87 -13.52 -1.57
CA ASP A 57 -17.44 -14.80 -2.00
C ASP A 57 -16.34 -15.76 -2.49
N THR A 58 -15.32 -15.21 -3.17
CA THR A 58 -14.11 -15.98 -3.55
C THR A 58 -13.39 -16.49 -2.30
N SER A 59 -13.18 -15.64 -1.29
CA SER A 59 -12.51 -16.01 -0.03
C SER A 59 -13.28 -17.08 0.74
N ARG A 60 -14.60 -16.93 0.90
CA ARG A 60 -15.45 -17.93 1.55
C ARG A 60 -15.35 -19.27 0.85
N LYS A 61 -15.41 -19.27 -0.48
CA LYS A 61 -15.33 -20.49 -1.26
C LYS A 61 -13.96 -21.15 -1.18
N LEU A 62 -12.89 -20.37 -1.29
CA LEU A 62 -11.52 -20.83 -1.15
C LEU A 62 -11.28 -21.45 0.24
N ALA A 63 -11.70 -20.76 1.29
CA ALA A 63 -11.61 -21.22 2.67
C ALA A 63 -12.33 -22.58 2.84
N HIS A 64 -13.56 -22.69 2.36
CA HIS A 64 -14.30 -23.95 2.39
C HIS A 64 -13.58 -25.07 1.61
N ALA A 65 -13.10 -24.79 0.40
CA ALA A 65 -12.44 -25.79 -0.47
C ALA A 65 -11.10 -26.29 0.06
N LEU A 66 -10.41 -25.49 0.89
CA LEU A 66 -9.18 -25.85 1.59
C LEU A 66 -9.42 -26.30 3.04
N ARG A 67 -10.65 -26.16 3.54
CA ARG A 67 -11.01 -26.31 4.97
C ARG A 67 -10.18 -25.40 5.87
N ALA A 68 -9.86 -24.20 5.38
CA ALA A 68 -8.98 -23.24 6.03
C ALA A 68 -9.77 -22.23 6.86
N PRO A 69 -9.22 -21.76 8.00
CA PRO A 69 -9.75 -20.58 8.67
C PRO A 69 -9.73 -19.37 7.75
N ALA A 70 -10.73 -18.48 7.89
CA ALA A 70 -10.74 -17.21 7.18
C ALA A 70 -11.18 -16.03 8.04
N ILE A 71 -10.61 -14.85 7.77
CA ILE A 71 -10.91 -13.61 8.44
C ILE A 71 -11.24 -12.55 7.38
N LEU A 72 -12.45 -12.01 7.44
CA LEU A 72 -12.94 -11.01 6.50
C LEU A 72 -13.38 -9.75 7.27
N SER A 73 -13.08 -8.57 6.74
CA SER A 73 -13.61 -7.33 7.31
C SER A 73 -15.13 -7.27 7.16
N ARG A 74 -15.81 -6.52 8.04
CA ARG A 74 -17.26 -6.30 7.96
C ARG A 74 -17.64 -4.87 7.62
N PHE A 75 -16.66 -4.03 7.29
CA PHE A 75 -16.83 -2.61 7.01
C PHE A 75 -16.14 -2.22 5.70
N SER A 76 -16.63 -1.14 5.08
CA SER A 76 -16.04 -0.56 3.88
C SER A 76 -14.65 0.02 4.12
N ARG A 77 -13.76 -0.17 3.15
CA ARG A 77 -12.45 0.51 3.12
C ARG A 77 -12.55 2.04 3.07
N LEU A 78 -13.69 2.60 2.65
CA LEU A 78 -13.93 4.05 2.71
C LEU A 78 -14.10 4.55 4.15
N LEU A 79 -14.55 3.69 5.08
CA LEU A 79 -14.62 4.05 6.49
C LEU A 79 -13.20 4.18 7.05
N ILE A 80 -12.42 3.11 6.90
CA ILE A 80 -11.01 3.03 7.24
C ILE A 80 -10.46 1.80 6.49
N ASP A 81 -9.32 1.92 5.82
CA ASP A 81 -8.77 0.84 4.99
C ASP A 81 -7.91 -0.09 5.88
N PRO A 82 -8.32 -1.34 6.12
CA PRO A 82 -7.56 -2.25 6.99
C PRO A 82 -6.30 -2.83 6.32
N ASN A 83 -6.12 -2.63 5.01
CA ASN A 83 -4.91 -3.01 4.27
C ASN A 83 -3.92 -1.84 4.14
N ARG A 84 -3.97 -0.88 5.06
CA ARG A 84 -3.05 0.27 5.13
C ARG A 84 -2.37 0.32 6.49
N GLY A 85 -1.13 0.80 6.51
CA GLY A 85 -0.46 1.16 7.77
C GLY A 85 -1.25 2.24 8.52
N THR A 86 -1.14 2.26 9.84
CA THR A 86 -1.88 3.24 10.67
C THR A 86 -1.40 4.69 10.48
N ASP A 87 -0.25 4.87 9.86
CA ASP A 87 0.37 6.14 9.47
C ASP A 87 0.24 6.44 7.97
N ASP A 88 -0.40 5.56 7.21
CA ASP A 88 -0.60 5.73 5.77
C ASP A 88 -1.57 6.89 5.50
N PRO A 89 -1.23 7.83 4.60
CA PRO A 89 -2.07 9.00 4.30
C PRO A 89 -3.43 8.64 3.66
N THR A 90 -3.57 7.40 3.15
CA THR A 90 -4.78 6.83 2.56
C THR A 90 -5.53 5.90 3.49
N LEU A 91 -5.08 5.71 4.75
CA LEU A 91 -5.78 4.95 5.79
C LEU A 91 -7.26 5.35 5.89
N VAL A 92 -7.55 6.64 5.82
CA VAL A 92 -8.91 7.14 5.62
C VAL A 92 -8.96 7.93 4.32
N MET A 93 -9.50 7.30 3.28
CA MET A 93 -9.49 7.85 1.91
C MET A 93 -10.30 9.15 1.83
N ARG A 94 -9.62 10.27 1.53
CA ARG A 94 -10.27 11.58 1.36
C ARG A 94 -10.73 11.84 -0.07
N VAL A 95 -10.09 11.22 -1.05
CA VAL A 95 -10.39 11.35 -2.48
C VAL A 95 -10.38 9.96 -3.11
N ALA A 96 -11.49 9.56 -3.72
CA ALA A 96 -11.64 8.29 -4.42
C ALA A 96 -12.05 8.55 -5.88
N ASP A 97 -11.34 7.94 -6.84
CA ASP A 97 -11.56 8.15 -8.28
C ASP A 97 -11.68 9.62 -8.73
N GLY A 98 -10.94 10.51 -8.06
CA GLY A 98 -10.93 11.95 -8.35
C GLY A 98 -12.06 12.75 -7.71
N ALA A 99 -12.97 12.11 -6.95
CA ALA A 99 -14.02 12.76 -6.19
C ALA A 99 -13.67 12.81 -4.69
N VAL A 100 -13.98 13.93 -4.03
CA VAL A 100 -13.85 14.07 -2.58
C VAL A 100 -14.87 13.17 -1.88
N VAL A 101 -14.45 12.47 -0.83
CA VAL A 101 -15.34 11.73 0.09
C VAL A 101 -15.76 12.68 1.23
N PRO A 102 -16.99 13.24 1.22
CA PRO A 102 -17.34 14.36 2.10
C PRO A 102 -17.15 14.07 3.59
N GLY A 103 -17.55 12.87 4.04
CA GLY A 103 -17.45 12.41 5.42
C GLY A 103 -16.02 12.12 5.90
N ASN A 104 -15.04 12.13 4.99
CA ASN A 104 -13.63 11.92 5.31
C ASN A 104 -12.78 13.19 5.10
N ALA A 105 -13.26 14.16 4.31
CA ALA A 105 -12.46 15.28 3.85
C ALA A 105 -11.86 16.16 4.96
N ARG A 106 -12.54 16.22 6.12
CA ARG A 106 -12.21 17.13 7.23
C ARG A 106 -12.16 16.45 8.60
N ILE A 107 -12.06 15.13 8.64
CA ILE A 107 -11.95 14.43 9.93
C ILE A 107 -10.60 14.73 10.57
N ASP A 108 -10.59 14.76 11.90
CA ASP A 108 -9.40 14.98 12.70
C ASP A 108 -8.83 13.64 13.21
N ASP A 109 -7.70 13.72 13.91
CA ASP A 109 -7.02 12.54 14.45
C ASP A 109 -7.85 11.79 15.49
N LYS A 110 -8.78 12.49 16.18
CA LYS A 110 -9.68 11.86 17.16
C LYS A 110 -10.66 10.92 16.47
N GLU A 111 -11.22 11.36 15.36
CA GLU A 111 -12.11 10.54 14.55
C GLU A 111 -11.37 9.36 13.91
N ILE A 112 -10.14 9.57 13.42
CA ILE A 112 -9.30 8.49 12.90
C ILE A 112 -9.02 7.45 13.99
N GLU A 113 -8.61 7.86 15.20
CA GLU A 113 -8.37 6.93 16.31
C GLU A 113 -9.65 6.21 16.75
N ALA A 114 -10.81 6.88 16.71
CA ALA A 114 -12.09 6.23 16.98
C ALA A 114 -12.38 5.09 15.99
N ARG A 115 -12.15 5.32 14.68
CA ARG A 115 -12.29 4.29 13.65
C ARG A 115 -11.25 3.19 13.77
N LEU A 116 -10.01 3.54 14.12
CA LEU A 116 -8.96 2.56 14.40
C LEU A 116 -9.38 1.61 15.52
N LYS A 117 -9.82 2.17 16.65
CA LYS A 117 -10.23 1.40 17.82
C LYS A 117 -11.42 0.47 17.54
N ARG A 118 -12.42 0.96 16.78
CA ARG A 118 -13.70 0.26 16.57
C ARG A 118 -13.71 -0.72 15.41
N PHE A 119 -12.91 -0.51 14.38
CA PHE A 119 -13.01 -1.30 13.13
C PHE A 119 -11.68 -1.93 12.74
N TYR A 120 -10.63 -1.11 12.58
CA TYR A 120 -9.32 -1.57 12.13
C TYR A 120 -8.68 -2.55 13.12
N ARG A 121 -8.54 -2.14 14.40
CA ARG A 121 -7.80 -2.92 15.40
C ARG A 121 -8.48 -4.25 15.76
N PRO A 122 -9.83 -4.36 15.85
CA PRO A 122 -10.50 -5.66 16.00
C PRO A 122 -10.17 -6.64 14.86
N TYR A 123 -10.27 -6.20 13.60
CA TYR A 123 -9.89 -7.02 12.45
C TYR A 123 -8.42 -7.43 12.49
N ASP A 124 -7.51 -6.47 12.70
CA ASP A 124 -6.06 -6.71 12.78
C ASP A 124 -5.68 -7.69 13.90
N ARG A 125 -6.32 -7.56 15.08
CA ARG A 125 -6.12 -8.50 16.20
C ARG A 125 -6.64 -9.91 15.89
N ALA A 126 -7.74 -10.05 15.16
CA ALA A 126 -8.28 -11.37 14.82
C ALA A 126 -7.32 -12.13 13.88
N ILE A 127 -6.68 -11.44 12.94
CA ILE A 127 -5.63 -12.02 12.09
C ILE A 127 -4.46 -12.51 12.95
N GLY A 128 -3.94 -11.63 13.81
CA GLY A 128 -2.83 -11.98 14.71
C GLY A 128 -3.18 -13.15 15.64
N ALA A 129 -4.41 -13.21 16.15
CA ALA A 129 -4.88 -14.32 16.98
C ALA A 129 -4.96 -15.64 16.20
N ALA A 130 -5.46 -15.63 14.96
CA ALA A 130 -5.53 -16.82 14.12
C ALA A 130 -4.12 -17.39 13.80
N ILE A 131 -3.16 -16.51 13.53
CA ILE A 131 -1.76 -16.87 13.31
C ILE A 131 -1.15 -17.44 14.59
N ALA A 132 -1.30 -16.74 15.72
CA ALA A 132 -0.77 -17.18 17.01
C ALA A 132 -1.34 -18.54 17.43
N ASN A 133 -2.63 -18.79 17.20
CA ASN A 133 -3.28 -20.06 17.47
C ASN A 133 -2.70 -21.19 16.61
N SER A 134 -2.44 -20.93 15.32
CA SER A 134 -1.79 -21.90 14.43
C SER A 134 -0.39 -22.26 14.92
N LEU A 135 0.42 -21.25 15.25
CA LEU A 135 1.78 -21.44 15.74
C LEU A 135 1.82 -22.18 17.08
N ALA A 136 0.88 -21.88 17.99
CA ALA A 136 0.76 -22.59 19.27
C ALA A 136 0.38 -24.07 19.08
N ALA A 137 -0.33 -24.41 18.00
CA ALA A 137 -0.61 -25.79 17.61
C ALA A 137 0.56 -26.47 16.85
N GLY A 138 1.71 -25.79 16.71
CA GLY A 138 2.88 -26.31 15.99
C GLY A 138 2.76 -26.24 14.47
N ILE A 139 1.78 -25.49 13.95
CA ILE A 139 1.56 -25.30 12.51
C ILE A 139 2.00 -23.89 12.12
N VAL A 140 2.91 -23.77 11.15
CA VAL A 140 3.28 -22.48 10.55
C VAL A 140 2.34 -22.23 9.36
N PRO A 141 1.39 -21.28 9.45
CA PRO A 141 0.43 -21.09 8.38
C PRO A 141 1.02 -20.29 7.21
N ALA A 142 0.58 -20.62 6.00
CA ALA A 142 0.64 -19.73 4.85
C ALA A 142 -0.50 -18.71 4.91
N ILE A 143 -0.27 -17.48 4.43
CA ILE A 143 -1.27 -16.41 4.43
C ILE A 143 -1.66 -16.05 2.99
N ILE A 144 -2.94 -16.14 2.67
CA ILE A 144 -3.47 -15.81 1.34
C ILE A 144 -4.51 -14.71 1.49
N SER A 145 -4.22 -13.51 0.98
CA SER A 145 -5.20 -12.42 0.97
C SER A 145 -5.87 -12.31 -0.40
N ILE A 146 -7.19 -12.21 -0.44
CA ILE A 146 -7.97 -12.12 -1.69
C ILE A 146 -8.54 -10.71 -1.85
N HIS A 147 -8.23 -10.13 -2.99
CA HIS A 147 -8.60 -8.78 -3.44
C HIS A 147 -9.15 -8.85 -4.87
N SER A 148 -9.69 -7.73 -5.33
CA SER A 148 -10.15 -7.57 -6.71
C SER A 148 -9.87 -6.18 -7.24
N PHE A 149 -9.74 -6.08 -8.57
CA PHE A 149 -9.49 -4.79 -9.23
C PHE A 149 -10.40 -4.55 -10.42
N THR A 150 -10.65 -3.27 -10.72
CA THR A 150 -11.46 -2.85 -11.88
C THR A 150 -10.80 -3.20 -13.21
N PRO A 151 -11.56 -3.61 -14.24
CA PRO A 151 -10.97 -4.00 -15.54
C PRO A 151 -10.31 -2.87 -16.32
N SER A 152 -10.60 -1.62 -15.95
CA SER A 152 -9.94 -0.44 -16.48
C SER A 152 -9.67 0.57 -15.36
N LEU A 153 -8.59 1.35 -15.48
CA LEU A 153 -8.33 2.52 -14.64
C LEU A 153 -8.01 3.70 -15.54
N GLN A 154 -8.69 4.84 -15.35
CA GLN A 154 -8.42 6.07 -16.12
C GLN A 154 -8.37 5.83 -17.65
N GLY A 155 -9.28 4.99 -18.15
CA GLY A 155 -9.39 4.64 -19.58
C GLY A 155 -8.36 3.63 -20.09
N ARG A 156 -7.44 3.14 -19.25
CA ARG A 156 -6.47 2.10 -19.61
C ARG A 156 -7.02 0.73 -19.23
N ALA A 157 -7.04 -0.21 -20.17
CA ALA A 157 -7.45 -1.59 -19.91
C ALA A 157 -6.38 -2.30 -19.06
N ARG A 158 -6.83 -3.16 -18.14
CA ARG A 158 -5.97 -4.04 -17.34
C ARG A 158 -6.15 -5.47 -17.84
N PRO A 159 -5.22 -6.00 -18.65
CA PRO A 159 -5.43 -7.22 -19.41
C PRO A 159 -5.39 -8.49 -18.55
N TRP A 160 -4.77 -8.43 -17.37
CA TRP A 160 -4.65 -9.57 -16.47
C TRP A 160 -6.01 -10.01 -15.95
N HIS A 161 -6.25 -11.32 -15.93
CA HIS A 161 -7.41 -11.92 -15.29
C HIS A 161 -7.17 -12.12 -13.79
N CYS A 162 -5.93 -12.42 -13.41
CA CYS A 162 -5.50 -12.56 -12.03
C CYS A 162 -4.05 -12.07 -11.86
N GLY A 163 -3.81 -11.29 -10.83
CA GLY A 163 -2.52 -10.77 -10.40
C GLY A 163 -2.08 -11.43 -9.10
N LEU A 164 -0.80 -11.79 -8.99
CA LEU A 164 -0.23 -12.35 -7.78
C LEU A 164 0.80 -11.36 -7.26
N LEU A 165 0.46 -10.71 -6.16
CA LEU A 165 1.26 -9.69 -5.50
C LEU A 165 2.04 -10.33 -4.36
N PHE A 166 3.33 -10.01 -4.33
CA PHE A 166 4.27 -10.51 -3.35
C PHE A 166 5.44 -9.55 -3.23
N ASP A 167 6.02 -9.45 -2.04
CA ASP A 167 7.23 -8.68 -1.84
C ASP A 167 8.48 -9.48 -2.31
N ALA A 168 9.34 -9.92 -1.39
CA ALA A 168 10.56 -10.68 -1.69
C ALA A 168 10.39 -12.19 -1.46
N ASP A 169 9.31 -12.60 -0.78
CA ASP A 169 8.98 -14.01 -0.58
C ASP A 169 8.14 -14.53 -1.74
N GLU A 170 8.75 -15.35 -2.57
CA GLU A 170 8.14 -15.87 -3.80
C GLU A 170 7.57 -17.29 -3.63
N ARG A 171 7.65 -17.85 -2.42
CA ARG A 171 7.38 -19.28 -2.16
C ARG A 171 6.00 -19.73 -2.62
N ILE A 172 4.99 -18.86 -2.52
CA ILE A 172 3.64 -19.14 -3.01
C ILE A 172 3.43 -18.52 -4.39
N ALA A 173 3.80 -17.25 -4.55
CA ALA A 173 3.47 -16.50 -5.76
C ALA A 173 4.01 -17.14 -7.04
N LYS A 174 5.30 -17.51 -7.09
CA LYS A 174 5.89 -18.12 -8.30
C LYS A 174 5.22 -19.44 -8.70
N PRO A 175 5.09 -20.44 -7.82
CA PRO A 175 4.43 -21.68 -8.21
C PRO A 175 2.93 -21.48 -8.48
N LEU A 176 2.25 -20.53 -7.82
CA LEU A 176 0.84 -20.24 -8.08
C LEU A 176 0.64 -19.60 -9.45
N ILE A 177 1.51 -18.65 -9.85
CA ILE A 177 1.54 -18.09 -11.20
C ILE A 177 1.72 -19.22 -12.22
N ALA A 178 2.71 -20.10 -12.00
CA ALA A 178 3.00 -21.21 -12.91
C ALA A 178 1.81 -22.18 -13.03
N ALA A 179 1.11 -22.46 -11.93
CA ALA A 179 -0.07 -23.33 -11.91
C ALA A 179 -1.25 -22.71 -12.66
N LEU A 180 -1.57 -21.45 -12.39
CA LEU A 180 -2.67 -20.74 -13.06
C LEU A 180 -2.40 -20.53 -14.55
N ALA A 181 -1.15 -20.24 -14.93
CA ALA A 181 -0.74 -20.05 -16.32
C ALA A 181 -0.74 -21.34 -17.16
N GLN A 182 -1.05 -22.50 -16.57
CA GLN A 182 -1.33 -23.71 -17.37
C GLN A 182 -2.62 -23.57 -18.17
N ASP A 183 -3.60 -22.84 -17.63
CA ASP A 183 -4.77 -22.45 -18.41
C ASP A 183 -4.39 -21.29 -19.34
N LYS A 184 -4.20 -21.61 -20.63
CA LYS A 184 -3.78 -20.63 -21.64
C LYS A 184 -4.85 -19.60 -21.99
N THR A 185 -6.06 -19.75 -21.45
CA THR A 185 -7.10 -18.71 -21.56
C THR A 185 -6.93 -17.61 -20.51
N LEU A 186 -6.08 -17.82 -19.51
CA LEU A 186 -5.82 -16.85 -18.45
C LEU A 186 -4.57 -16.00 -18.71
N VAL A 187 -4.70 -14.69 -18.50
CA VAL A 187 -3.56 -13.77 -18.44
C VAL A 187 -3.23 -13.55 -16.96
N ILE A 188 -2.11 -14.11 -16.51
CA ILE A 188 -1.68 -14.04 -15.12
C ILE A 188 -0.55 -13.01 -14.97
N GLY A 189 -0.71 -12.07 -14.05
CA GLY A 189 0.27 -11.03 -13.76
C GLY A 189 1.07 -11.35 -12.50
N ALA A 190 2.35 -10.99 -12.50
CA ALA A 190 3.21 -11.02 -11.31
C ALA A 190 3.41 -9.57 -10.85
N ASN A 191 2.96 -9.21 -9.66
CA ASN A 191 2.92 -7.82 -9.19
C ASN A 191 2.23 -6.89 -10.20
N GLU A 192 1.05 -7.32 -10.65
CA GLU A 192 0.16 -6.55 -11.53
C GLU A 192 -1.27 -6.67 -11.01
N PRO A 193 -2.12 -5.64 -11.13
CA PRO A 193 -1.80 -4.31 -11.66
C PRO A 193 -1.07 -3.42 -10.64
N TYR A 194 -0.77 -3.95 -9.45
CA TYR A 194 -0.10 -3.26 -8.37
C TYR A 194 1.16 -4.02 -7.92
N ASP A 195 2.14 -3.30 -7.39
CA ASP A 195 3.30 -3.91 -6.74
C ASP A 195 2.89 -4.48 -5.36
N GLY A 196 3.39 -5.68 -5.03
CA GLY A 196 3.11 -6.35 -3.75
C GLY A 196 4.06 -6.00 -2.60
N ALA A 197 5.02 -5.09 -2.82
CA ALA A 197 5.90 -4.58 -1.77
C ALA A 197 5.30 -3.28 -1.19
N LEU A 198 4.37 -3.44 -0.26
CA LEU A 198 3.65 -2.33 0.36
C LEU A 198 3.97 -2.29 1.86
N GLU A 199 4.71 -1.28 2.27
CA GLU A 199 5.08 -1.13 3.68
C GLU A 199 3.85 -0.90 4.55
N GLY A 200 3.72 -1.68 5.62
CA GLY A 200 2.65 -1.54 6.59
C GLY A 200 1.30 -2.09 6.13
N ASP A 201 1.18 -2.69 4.94
CA ASP A 201 -0.03 -3.39 4.49
C ASP A 201 -0.23 -4.72 5.24
N THR A 202 -1.41 -5.36 5.07
CA THR A 202 -1.79 -6.53 5.87
C THR A 202 -0.78 -7.67 5.75
N LEU A 203 -0.28 -7.93 4.54
CA LEU A 203 0.70 -9.00 4.35
C LEU A 203 2.07 -8.65 4.89
N ASP A 204 2.55 -7.42 4.76
CA ASP A 204 3.80 -6.97 5.38
C ASP A 204 3.76 -7.19 6.90
N ARG A 205 2.70 -6.69 7.57
CA ARG A 205 2.57 -6.77 9.03
C ARG A 205 2.43 -8.20 9.54
N HIS A 206 1.55 -8.99 8.93
CA HIS A 206 1.13 -10.30 9.46
C HIS A 206 1.87 -11.48 8.87
N ALA A 207 2.55 -11.34 7.72
CA ALA A 207 3.20 -12.46 7.05
C ALA A 207 4.66 -12.18 6.65
N GLY A 208 4.94 -11.05 6.00
CA GLY A 208 6.28 -10.65 5.55
C GLY A 208 7.27 -10.50 6.70
N ARG A 209 6.99 -9.59 7.66
CA ARG A 209 7.86 -9.35 8.82
C ARG A 209 8.06 -10.60 9.70
N PRO A 210 7.04 -11.44 9.95
CA PRO A 210 7.22 -12.69 10.70
C PRO A 210 7.82 -13.84 9.88
N GLY A 211 7.97 -13.70 8.55
CA GLY A 211 8.57 -14.71 7.67
C GLY A 211 7.64 -15.86 7.27
N LEU A 212 6.33 -15.66 7.32
CA LEU A 212 5.32 -16.62 6.86
C LEU A 212 5.17 -16.54 5.35
N ALA A 213 5.04 -17.70 4.68
CA ALA A 213 4.82 -17.74 3.24
C ALA A 213 3.48 -17.06 2.91
N ASN A 214 3.47 -16.16 1.93
CA ASN A 214 2.29 -15.36 1.64
C ASN A 214 2.14 -14.98 0.17
N VAL A 215 0.92 -14.60 -0.20
CA VAL A 215 0.58 -14.00 -1.48
C VAL A 215 -0.72 -13.19 -1.35
N LEU A 216 -0.80 -12.05 -2.04
CA LEU A 216 -2.04 -11.33 -2.27
C LEU A 216 -2.51 -11.66 -3.69
N VAL A 217 -3.75 -12.12 -3.81
CA VAL A 217 -4.37 -12.49 -5.09
C VAL A 217 -5.33 -11.38 -5.49
N GLU A 218 -5.10 -10.79 -6.66
CA GLU A 218 -5.91 -9.75 -7.27
C GLU A 218 -6.71 -10.35 -8.43
N ILE A 219 -8.03 -10.46 -8.33
CA ILE A 219 -8.86 -10.99 -9.43
C ILE A 219 -9.57 -9.82 -10.14
N ARG A 220 -9.56 -9.81 -11.47
CA ARG A 220 -10.28 -8.76 -12.21
C ARG A 220 -11.78 -8.89 -11.96
N GLN A 221 -12.40 -7.84 -11.40
CA GLN A 221 -13.72 -7.94 -10.80
C GLN A 221 -14.85 -8.32 -11.77
N ASP A 222 -14.71 -8.06 -13.09
CA ASP A 222 -15.68 -8.51 -14.10
C ASP A 222 -15.82 -10.04 -14.12
N LEU A 223 -14.78 -10.75 -13.71
CA LEU A 223 -14.71 -12.21 -13.66
C LEU A 223 -15.27 -12.82 -12.36
N ILE A 224 -15.64 -12.00 -11.38
CA ILE A 224 -16.13 -12.45 -10.06
C ILE A 224 -17.30 -11.61 -9.53
N SER A 225 -17.89 -10.76 -10.36
CA SER A 225 -19.01 -9.90 -9.96
C SER A 225 -20.27 -10.68 -9.62
N ALA A 226 -20.49 -11.83 -10.28
CA ALA A 226 -21.54 -12.76 -9.92
C ALA A 226 -20.99 -13.83 -8.97
N ARG A 227 -21.76 -14.15 -7.94
CA ARG A 227 -21.37 -15.12 -6.90
C ARG A 227 -20.90 -16.47 -7.46
N HIS A 228 -21.57 -17.00 -8.48
CA HIS A 228 -21.17 -18.28 -9.07
C HIS A 228 -19.77 -18.23 -9.73
N ASP A 229 -19.41 -17.09 -10.33
CA ASP A 229 -18.08 -16.89 -10.93
C ASP A 229 -17.00 -16.69 -9.85
N ALA A 230 -17.33 -15.94 -8.78
CA ALA A 230 -16.49 -15.84 -7.59
C ALA A 230 -16.22 -17.21 -6.95
N GLU A 231 -17.25 -18.04 -6.83
CA GLU A 231 -17.11 -19.40 -6.32
C GLU A 231 -16.26 -20.29 -7.27
N ALA A 232 -16.43 -20.15 -8.59
CA ALA A 232 -15.60 -20.85 -9.56
C ALA A 232 -14.11 -20.45 -9.46
N TRP A 233 -13.83 -19.17 -9.23
CA TRP A 233 -12.47 -18.69 -8.95
C TRP A 233 -11.92 -19.22 -7.62
N GLY A 234 -12.73 -19.27 -6.57
CA GLY A 234 -12.35 -19.87 -5.29
C GLY A 234 -11.93 -21.34 -5.44
N GLU A 235 -12.67 -22.14 -6.20
CA GLU A 235 -12.29 -23.55 -6.50
C GLU A 235 -11.02 -23.64 -7.36
N ARG A 236 -10.88 -22.77 -8.36
CA ARG A 236 -9.70 -22.71 -9.22
C ARG A 236 -8.43 -22.43 -8.39
N LEU A 237 -8.49 -21.44 -7.50
CA LEU A 237 -7.39 -21.13 -6.59
C LEU A 237 -7.11 -22.30 -5.64
N ALA A 238 -8.14 -22.90 -5.05
CA ALA A 238 -7.96 -24.05 -4.17
C ALA A 238 -7.25 -25.21 -4.88
N ALA A 239 -7.65 -25.52 -6.12
CA ALA A 239 -7.02 -26.56 -6.93
C ALA A 239 -5.54 -26.27 -7.21
N ALA A 240 -5.20 -25.02 -7.54
CA ALA A 240 -3.81 -24.61 -7.77
C ALA A 240 -2.96 -24.62 -6.48
N LEU A 241 -3.56 -24.25 -5.34
CA LEU A 241 -2.87 -24.12 -4.06
C LEU A 241 -2.60 -25.46 -3.37
N ARG A 242 -3.46 -26.48 -3.50
CA ARG A 242 -3.30 -27.77 -2.79
C ARG A 242 -1.92 -28.39 -2.97
N GLY A 243 -1.37 -28.38 -4.18
CA GLY A 243 -0.04 -28.92 -4.44
C GLY A 243 1.09 -28.07 -3.85
N ILE A 244 0.89 -26.76 -3.79
CA ILE A 244 1.87 -25.80 -3.23
C ILE A 244 1.90 -25.92 -1.71
N LEU A 245 0.73 -25.91 -1.07
CA LEU A 245 0.57 -26.06 0.38
C LEU A 245 1.01 -27.44 0.90
N ALA A 246 1.18 -28.44 0.03
CA ALA A 246 1.73 -29.73 0.44
C ALA A 246 3.25 -29.71 0.64
N ASP A 247 3.96 -28.69 0.16
CA ASP A 247 5.41 -28.55 0.35
C ASP A 247 5.73 -28.06 1.78
N PRO A 248 6.45 -28.85 2.59
CA PRO A 248 6.85 -28.44 3.93
C PRO A 248 7.65 -27.13 3.98
N GLY A 249 8.31 -26.74 2.88
CA GLY A 249 9.04 -25.48 2.76
C GLY A 249 8.14 -24.23 2.78
N ILE A 250 6.84 -24.37 2.50
CA ILE A 250 5.83 -23.31 2.69
C ILE A 250 5.61 -23.05 4.18
N HIS A 251 5.60 -24.11 5.00
CA HIS A 251 5.36 -24.07 6.44
C HIS A 251 6.64 -23.89 7.26
N ALA A 252 7.61 -23.16 6.71
CA ALA A 252 8.83 -22.77 7.41
C ALA A 252 8.85 -21.25 7.60
N ILE A 253 9.35 -20.78 8.75
CA ILE A 253 9.61 -19.35 8.93
C ILE A 253 10.89 -18.98 8.18
N LYS A 254 10.79 -18.05 7.23
CA LYS A 254 11.92 -17.53 6.45
C LYS A 254 11.81 -16.02 6.31
N LEU A 255 12.83 -15.30 6.76
CA LEU A 255 12.88 -13.86 6.61
C LEU A 255 13.45 -13.51 5.24
N HIS A 256 12.72 -12.68 4.51
CA HIS A 256 13.13 -12.13 3.23
C HIS A 256 13.36 -10.63 3.40
N ALA A 257 14.46 -10.11 2.86
CA ALA A 257 14.70 -8.67 2.85
C ALA A 257 13.66 -8.01 1.93
N SER A 258 12.71 -7.29 2.52
CA SER A 258 11.62 -6.62 1.82
C SER A 258 12.14 -5.69 0.70
N ARG A 259 11.45 -5.61 -0.44
CA ARG A 259 11.79 -4.73 -1.57
C ARG A 259 11.56 -3.25 -1.27
N VAL A 260 10.67 -2.92 -0.32
CA VAL A 260 10.53 -1.55 0.19
C VAL A 260 11.67 -1.18 1.13
N HIS A 261 12.14 -2.11 1.96
CA HIS A 261 13.31 -1.91 2.83
C HIS A 261 14.64 -1.95 2.04
N THR A 262 14.74 -2.74 0.96
CA THR A 262 15.93 -2.77 0.09
C THR A 262 15.97 -1.66 -0.95
N ARG A 263 14.86 -0.97 -1.24
CA ARG A 263 14.89 0.33 -1.94
C ARG A 263 15.60 1.39 -1.09
N HIS A 264 15.56 1.27 0.23
CA HIS A 264 16.37 2.08 1.14
C HIS A 264 17.83 1.59 1.15
N LEU A 265 18.09 0.27 1.16
CA LEU A 265 19.47 -0.28 1.14
C LEU A 265 20.24 -0.08 -0.18
N ALA A 266 19.56 -0.04 -1.34
CA ALA A 266 20.21 0.29 -2.61
C ALA A 266 20.56 1.80 -2.70
N ALA A 267 19.84 2.65 -1.96
CA ALA A 267 20.24 4.02 -1.68
C ALA A 267 21.27 4.11 -0.53
N ALA A 268 21.41 3.06 0.27
CA ALA A 268 22.30 2.94 1.42
C ALA A 268 23.54 2.08 1.16
N LYS A 269 24.14 2.17 -0.03
CA LYS A 269 25.58 1.86 -0.13
C LYS A 269 26.46 2.88 0.61
N ASP A 270 25.85 3.90 1.20
CA ASP A 270 26.48 4.89 2.09
C ASP A 270 26.11 4.68 3.58
N GLU A 271 25.65 3.49 3.99
CA GLU A 271 25.18 3.19 5.36
C GLU A 271 26.35 2.90 6.34
N GLN A 272 27.09 3.94 6.69
CA GLN A 272 27.83 3.98 7.95
C GLN A 272 27.28 4.98 8.98
N ASP A 273 26.24 5.73 8.64
CA ASP A 273 25.60 6.70 9.53
C ASP A 273 24.07 6.66 9.38
N ASP A 274 23.38 5.70 10.01
CA ASP A 274 21.92 5.78 10.23
C ASP A 274 21.63 6.61 11.50
N PRO A 275 21.12 7.85 11.37
CA PRO A 275 20.85 8.71 12.52
C PRO A 275 19.66 8.24 13.37
N MET A 276 18.83 7.30 12.89
CA MET A 276 17.64 6.85 13.63
C MET A 276 17.94 6.02 14.88
N GLN A 277 19.19 5.55 15.07
CA GLN A 277 19.58 4.86 16.32
C GLN A 277 19.70 5.80 17.53
N ASP A 278 19.93 7.10 17.30
CA ASP A 278 20.13 8.10 18.36
C ASP A 278 18.79 8.67 18.88
N GLY A 279 17.72 8.66 18.08
CA GLY A 279 16.42 9.24 18.45
C GLY A 279 16.47 10.74 18.75
N SER A 280 17.58 11.41 18.44
CA SER A 280 17.79 12.82 18.72
C SER A 280 16.98 13.72 17.78
N MET A 281 16.75 14.96 18.21
CA MET A 281 16.11 15.97 17.36
C MET A 281 16.86 16.17 16.04
N ALA A 282 18.19 16.09 16.05
CA ALA A 282 19.00 16.18 14.85
C ALA A 282 18.72 15.02 13.87
N ALA A 283 18.53 13.80 14.38
CA ALA A 283 18.14 12.66 13.57
C ALA A 283 16.76 12.84 12.92
N LEU A 284 15.78 13.33 13.70
CA LEU A 284 14.43 13.61 13.21
C LEU A 284 14.43 14.72 12.15
N GLU A 285 15.21 15.79 12.35
CA GLU A 285 15.37 16.88 11.39
C GLU A 285 15.94 16.40 10.05
N VAL A 286 16.93 15.49 10.09
CA VAL A 286 17.49 14.86 8.89
C VAL A 286 16.43 14.04 8.14
N VAL A 287 15.61 13.27 8.84
CA VAL A 287 14.50 12.50 8.24
C VAL A 287 13.48 13.42 7.57
N VAL A 288 13.08 14.49 8.26
CA VAL A 288 12.13 15.47 7.72
C VAL A 288 12.70 16.16 6.49
N PHE A 289 13.98 16.56 6.52
CA PHE A 289 14.64 17.18 5.37
C PHE A 289 14.73 16.23 4.17
N ARG A 290 15.10 14.96 4.39
CA ARG A 290 15.12 13.93 3.35
C ARG A 290 13.72 13.72 2.74
N ARG A 291 12.67 13.72 3.57
CA ARG A 291 11.28 13.61 3.11
C ARG A 291 10.84 14.82 2.27
N LEU A 292 11.21 16.04 2.67
CA LEU A 292 10.93 17.26 1.88
C LEU A 292 11.60 17.18 0.51
N VAL A 293 12.87 16.79 0.46
CA VAL A 293 13.62 16.64 -0.79
C VAL A 293 12.98 15.58 -1.69
N ALA A 294 12.61 14.43 -1.14
CA ALA A 294 11.90 13.38 -1.88
C ALA A 294 10.57 13.88 -2.48
N HIS A 295 9.75 14.55 -1.67
CA HIS A 295 8.47 15.13 -2.12
C HIS A 295 8.66 16.14 -3.28
N LEU A 296 9.67 17.00 -3.20
CA LEU A 296 9.97 17.97 -4.26
C LEU A 296 10.49 17.33 -5.55
N ARG A 297 11.06 16.12 -5.50
CA ARG A 297 11.51 15.37 -6.69
C ARG A 297 10.32 14.77 -7.45
N GLU A 298 9.33 14.26 -6.72
CA GLU A 298 8.09 13.74 -7.31
C GLU A 298 7.26 14.85 -7.97
N ARG A 299 7.28 16.05 -7.39
CA ARG A 299 6.54 17.23 -7.87
C ARG A 299 7.29 18.03 -8.93
N SER A 300 7.72 17.38 -10.01
CA SER A 300 8.40 18.05 -11.14
C SER A 300 7.50 19.06 -11.88
N ASP A 301 6.18 18.97 -11.70
CA ASP A 301 5.20 19.96 -12.13
C ASP A 301 5.40 21.33 -11.46
N LEU A 302 5.89 21.36 -10.21
CA LEU A 302 6.17 22.59 -9.47
C LEU A 302 7.51 23.18 -9.90
N GLN A 303 7.48 24.22 -10.74
CA GLN A 303 8.70 24.89 -11.20
C GLN A 303 9.32 25.74 -10.09
N ASN A 304 10.65 25.89 -10.11
CA ASN A 304 11.35 26.68 -9.09
C ASN A 304 10.86 28.12 -9.00
N ILE A 305 10.44 28.74 -10.11
CA ILE A 305 9.92 30.11 -10.09
C ILE A 305 8.58 30.20 -9.33
N ASP A 306 7.75 29.17 -9.38
CA ASP A 306 6.50 29.12 -8.61
C ASP A 306 6.78 28.99 -7.12
N LEU A 307 7.74 28.12 -6.75
CA LEU A 307 8.19 27.98 -5.37
C LEU A 307 8.77 29.30 -4.84
N MET A 308 9.59 29.99 -5.64
CA MET A 308 10.11 31.30 -5.26
C MET A 308 9.01 32.35 -5.07
N ASN A 309 8.01 32.38 -5.95
CA ASN A 309 6.90 33.34 -5.88
C ASN A 309 5.97 33.08 -4.68
N LEU A 310 5.73 31.82 -4.34
CA LEU A 310 4.77 31.43 -3.31
C LEU A 310 5.39 31.33 -1.91
N ALA A 311 6.62 30.82 -1.82
CA ALA A 311 7.23 30.41 -0.56
C ALA A 311 8.59 31.08 -0.29
N GLY A 312 9.13 31.86 -1.22
CA GLY A 312 10.41 32.56 -1.04
C GLY A 312 11.66 31.67 -1.10
N PHE A 313 11.52 30.37 -1.38
CA PHE A 313 12.63 29.44 -1.59
C PHE A 313 12.30 28.44 -2.70
N CYS A 314 13.31 27.77 -3.25
CA CYS A 314 13.15 26.70 -4.23
C CYS A 314 14.20 25.60 -4.04
N ARG A 315 14.22 24.60 -4.94
CA ARG A 315 15.21 23.50 -4.90
C ARG A 315 16.66 24.01 -4.93
N ASN A 316 16.94 25.07 -5.69
CA ASN A 316 18.28 25.68 -5.71
C ASN A 316 18.66 26.33 -4.37
N CYS A 317 17.68 26.86 -3.62
CA CYS A 317 17.93 27.39 -2.27
C CYS A 317 18.33 26.26 -1.33
N LEU A 318 17.62 25.12 -1.37
CA LEU A 318 17.98 23.94 -0.58
C LEU A 318 19.39 23.43 -0.91
N SER A 319 19.77 23.41 -2.20
CA SER A 319 21.13 23.04 -2.59
C SER A 319 22.17 24.04 -2.09
N ASN A 320 21.86 25.34 -2.09
CA ASN A 320 22.78 26.32 -1.52
C ASN A 320 22.91 26.14 -0.01
N TRP A 321 21.81 25.97 0.73
CA TRP A 321 21.85 25.74 2.18
C TRP A 321 22.62 24.47 2.56
N LEU A 322 22.45 23.38 1.81
CA LEU A 322 23.22 22.16 2.01
C LEU A 322 24.71 22.38 1.77
N LYS A 323 25.07 23.18 0.77
CA LYS A 323 26.47 23.56 0.50
C LYS A 323 27.02 24.45 1.60
N ASP A 324 26.28 25.47 2.03
CA ASP A 324 26.69 26.39 3.09
C ASP A 324 26.90 25.63 4.41
N ALA A 325 26.03 24.66 4.71
CA ALA A 325 26.20 23.77 5.87
C ALA A 325 27.43 22.86 5.74
N ALA A 326 27.72 22.33 4.55
CA ALA A 326 28.93 21.53 4.30
C ALA A 326 30.20 22.37 4.47
N ASP A 327 30.23 23.59 3.90
CA ASP A 327 31.34 24.52 4.02
C ASP A 327 31.58 24.90 5.50
N ALA A 328 30.51 25.20 6.25
CA ALA A 328 30.58 25.51 7.68
C ALA A 328 31.08 24.31 8.51
N ALA A 329 30.79 23.08 8.07
CA ALA A 329 31.29 21.85 8.67
C ALA A 329 32.69 21.44 8.18
N GLY A 330 33.35 22.26 7.33
CA GLY A 330 34.66 21.95 6.75
C GLY A 330 34.66 20.78 5.78
N ARG A 331 33.50 20.39 5.24
CA ARG A 331 33.33 19.32 4.25
C ARG A 331 33.34 19.89 2.83
N SER A 332 34.13 19.29 1.95
CA SER A 332 34.11 19.64 0.54
C SER A 332 32.83 19.13 -0.12
N LEU A 333 31.98 20.06 -0.57
CA LEU A 333 30.81 19.77 -1.41
C LEU A 333 30.73 20.81 -2.53
N SER A 334 30.85 20.37 -3.78
CA SER A 334 30.68 21.25 -4.94
C SER A 334 29.22 21.66 -5.12
N LYS A 335 29.01 22.72 -5.90
CA LYS A 335 27.67 23.22 -6.21
C LYS A 335 26.88 22.22 -7.06
N GLU A 336 27.57 21.53 -7.96
CA GLU A 336 27.04 20.48 -8.82
C GLU A 336 26.58 19.27 -8.00
N GLU A 337 27.42 18.81 -7.06
CA GLU A 337 27.10 17.71 -6.15
C GLU A 337 25.92 18.06 -5.23
N SER A 338 25.93 19.26 -4.63
CA SER A 338 24.81 19.69 -3.77
C SER A 338 23.48 19.77 -4.53
N ARG A 339 23.52 20.19 -5.80
CA ARG A 339 22.34 20.13 -6.67
C ARG A 339 21.93 18.69 -6.95
N ALA A 340 22.86 17.81 -7.30
CA ALA A 340 22.54 16.41 -7.53
C ALA A 340 21.87 15.77 -6.29
N LEU A 341 22.33 16.11 -5.09
CA LEU A 341 21.74 15.65 -3.82
C LEU A 341 20.32 16.17 -3.58
N VAL A 342 19.93 17.34 -4.10
CA VAL A 342 18.54 17.82 -3.97
C VAL A 342 17.65 17.32 -5.12
N TYR A 343 18.15 17.37 -6.35
CA TYR A 343 17.37 17.00 -7.55
C TYR A 343 17.29 15.49 -7.79
N GLY A 344 18.15 14.68 -7.16
CA GLY A 344 18.21 13.23 -7.33
C GLY A 344 18.87 12.78 -8.64
N MET A 345 19.37 13.73 -9.44
CA MET A 345 20.10 13.53 -10.69
C MET A 345 20.90 14.80 -11.02
N PRO A 346 21.86 14.77 -11.97
CA PRO A 346 22.55 15.97 -12.41
C PRO A 346 21.57 17.09 -12.81
N TYR A 347 21.82 18.32 -12.35
CA TYR A 347 20.89 19.43 -12.56
C TYR A 347 20.60 19.71 -14.04
N GLU A 348 21.60 19.60 -14.91
CA GLU A 348 21.38 19.80 -16.35
C GLU A 348 20.49 18.73 -16.96
N GLU A 349 20.54 17.49 -16.46
CA GLU A 349 19.64 16.42 -16.87
C GLU A 349 18.21 16.69 -16.39
N TRP A 350 18.05 17.09 -15.12
CA TRP A 350 16.74 17.45 -14.58
C TRP A 350 16.13 18.64 -15.33
N ARG A 351 16.95 19.65 -15.63
CA ARG A 351 16.56 20.83 -16.39
C ARG A 351 16.08 20.47 -17.78
N ALA A 352 16.81 19.63 -18.51
CA ALA A 352 16.42 19.18 -19.84
C ALA A 352 15.10 18.40 -19.84
N ARG A 353 14.85 17.60 -18.79
CA ARG A 353 13.68 16.71 -18.69
C ARG A 353 12.42 17.41 -18.17
N PHE A 354 12.55 18.35 -17.23
CA PHE A 354 11.43 18.80 -16.42
C PHE A 354 11.30 20.33 -16.30
N GLN A 355 12.35 21.11 -16.61
CA GLN A 355 12.26 22.56 -16.51
C GLN A 355 11.54 23.15 -17.71
N LYS A 356 10.49 23.93 -17.44
CA LYS A 356 9.74 24.69 -18.43
C LYS A 356 10.20 26.15 -18.43
N GLU A 357 10.04 26.82 -19.57
CA GLU A 357 10.28 28.26 -19.61
C GLU A 357 9.23 28.99 -18.76
N ALA A 358 9.69 29.93 -17.93
CA ALA A 358 8.80 30.75 -17.13
C ALA A 358 7.94 31.68 -18.01
N THR A 359 6.65 31.69 -17.75
CA THR A 359 5.69 32.59 -18.39
C THR A 359 5.95 34.05 -18.03
N PRO A 360 5.52 35.03 -18.85
CA PRO A 360 5.62 36.45 -18.52
C PRO A 360 5.00 36.81 -17.17
N ALA A 361 3.88 36.19 -16.80
CA ALA A 361 3.22 36.40 -15.52
C ALA A 361 4.07 35.92 -14.33
N GLN A 362 4.68 34.73 -14.43
CA GLN A 362 5.59 34.21 -13.40
C GLN A 362 6.84 35.10 -13.25
N LYS A 363 7.40 35.58 -14.37
CA LYS A 363 8.54 36.51 -14.38
C LYS A 363 8.18 37.85 -13.73
N ALA A 364 7.00 38.39 -14.02
CA ALA A 364 6.50 39.63 -13.41
C ALA A 364 6.29 39.48 -11.89
N ALA A 365 5.63 38.39 -11.46
CA ALA A 365 5.43 38.09 -10.04
C ALA A 365 6.77 37.94 -9.29
N PHE A 366 7.76 37.31 -9.91
CA PHE A 366 9.10 37.15 -9.34
C PHE A 366 9.85 38.49 -9.21
N ALA A 367 9.69 39.38 -10.20
CA ALA A 367 10.26 40.72 -10.16
C ALA A 367 9.64 41.57 -9.04
N THR A 368 8.33 41.47 -8.81
CA THR A 368 7.62 42.18 -7.75
C THR A 368 7.87 41.61 -6.35
N GLY A 369 8.01 40.29 -6.22
CA GLY A 369 8.26 39.62 -4.94
C GLY A 369 9.71 39.73 -4.45
N SER A 370 10.63 40.16 -5.31
CA SER A 370 12.06 40.31 -4.98
C SER A 370 12.38 41.49 -4.04
N SER A 371 11.40 42.28 -3.60
CA SER A 371 11.61 43.40 -2.65
C SER A 371 11.78 42.96 -1.19
N HIS A 372 11.54 41.68 -0.87
CA HIS A 372 11.85 41.10 0.44
C HIS A 372 13.01 40.11 0.29
N ARG A 373 14.25 40.60 0.35
CA ARG A 373 15.43 39.76 0.57
C ARG A 373 16.09 40.22 1.86
N HIS A 374 16.24 39.27 2.78
CA HIS A 374 17.09 39.40 3.96
C HIS A 374 18.57 39.47 3.57
#